data_AF-A0AAN5CGK2-F1
#
_entry.id   AF-A0AAN5CGK2-F1
#
_cell.length_a   1.000
_cell.length_b   1.000
_cell.length_c   1.000
_cell.angle_alpha   90.00
_cell.angle_beta   90.00
_cell.angle_gamma   90.00
#
_symmetry.space_group_name_H-M   'P 1'
#
loop_
_entity.id
_entity.type
_entity.pdbx_description
1 polymer ?
#
loop_
_entity_poly.entity_id
_entity_poly.type
_entity_poly.pdbx_seq_one_letter_code
_entity_poly.pdbx_strand_id
1 'polypeptide(L)'
;GLTISTPLLHPCCRNLSFPEYHTTAYYPFDTWFRYVGLAVNTACSIIIIICYSVMFYVIRSSSNNANLRDRSHHPEWRFSLQVFLMSGVFLATFSSYFFLPYLGGSRWVAILAPTLFIVQNFTHPAIAFVFNTAIRREALRVL
;
A
#
# COMPACT_ATOMS: atom_id res chain seq x y z
N GLY A 1 -3.03 10.91 -8.03
CA GLY A 1 -3.98 10.69 -9.14
C GLY A 1 -3.72 11.70 -10.22
N LEU A 2 -4.39 12.85 -10.17
CA LEU A 2 -4.27 13.93 -11.16
C LEU A 2 -2.82 14.31 -11.48
N THR A 3 -1.97 14.53 -10.47
CA THR A 3 -0.54 14.88 -10.63
C THR A 3 0.30 13.83 -11.35
N ILE A 4 -0.02 12.55 -11.22
CA ILE A 4 0.67 11.45 -11.91
C ILE A 4 0.16 11.33 -13.35
N SER A 5 -1.08 11.72 -13.60
CA SER A 5 -1.72 11.68 -14.91
C SER A 5 -1.49 12.94 -15.75
N THR A 6 -1.11 14.07 -15.13
CA THR A 6 -0.77 15.32 -15.83
C THR A 6 0.19 15.16 -17.02
N PRO A 7 1.25 14.33 -16.95
CA PRO A 7 2.14 14.13 -18.09
C PRO A 7 1.40 13.56 -19.31
N LEU A 8 0.40 12.70 -19.12
CA LEU A 8 -0.36 12.08 -20.20
C LEU A 8 -1.30 13.06 -20.93
N LEU A 9 -1.58 14.24 -20.35
CA LEU A 9 -2.35 15.29 -21.03
C LEU A 9 -1.51 16.03 -22.09
N HIS A 10 -0.18 15.89 -22.06
CA HIS A 10 0.70 16.54 -23.03
C HIS A 10 1.07 15.58 -24.18
N PRO A 11 1.01 16.05 -25.45
CA PRO A 11 1.24 15.21 -26.62
C PRO A 11 2.68 14.65 -26.71
N CYS A 12 3.62 15.28 -26.00
CA CYS A 12 5.02 14.85 -25.96
C CYS A 12 5.27 13.69 -24.99
N CYS A 13 4.41 13.45 -24.00
CA CYS A 13 4.71 12.55 -22.88
C CYS A 13 3.82 11.31 -22.93
N ARG A 14 4.28 10.28 -23.64
CA ARG A 14 3.61 8.97 -23.68
C ARG A 14 4.25 8.03 -22.69
N ASN A 15 3.44 7.28 -21.96
CA ASN A 15 3.94 6.21 -21.11
C ASN A 15 4.19 4.96 -21.96
N LEU A 16 5.46 4.60 -22.16
CA LEU A 16 5.87 3.39 -22.85
C LEU A 16 6.00 2.26 -21.84
N SER A 17 5.35 1.13 -22.11
CA SER A 17 5.53 -0.10 -21.34
C SER A 17 6.57 -0.97 -22.04
N PHE A 18 7.61 -1.34 -21.30
CA PHE A 18 8.66 -2.24 -21.75
C PHE A 18 8.38 -3.63 -21.17
N PRO A 19 7.77 -4.54 -21.94
CA PRO A 19 7.41 -5.87 -21.43
C PRO A 19 8.63 -6.69 -21.02
N GLU A 20 9.79 -6.49 -21.66
CA GLU A 20 11.04 -7.19 -21.32
C GLU A 20 11.60 -6.82 -19.95
N TYR A 21 11.33 -5.59 -19.50
CA TYR A 21 11.82 -5.07 -18.22
C TYR A 21 10.70 -4.94 -17.18
N HIS A 22 9.45 -5.23 -17.54
CA HIS A 22 8.24 -5.01 -16.74
C HIS A 22 8.17 -3.61 -16.11
N THR A 23 8.73 -2.62 -16.81
CA THR A 23 8.74 -1.23 -16.37
C THR A 23 7.95 -0.36 -17.34
N THR A 24 7.42 0.73 -16.82
CA THR A 24 6.77 1.76 -17.61
C THR A 24 7.59 3.04 -17.47
N ALA A 25 7.95 3.66 -18.58
CA ALA A 25 8.72 4.91 -18.58
C ALA A 25 8.06 5.94 -19.50
N TYR A 26 8.13 7.21 -19.09
CA TYR A 26 7.68 8.32 -19.92
C TYR A 26 8.68 8.56 -21.05
N TYR A 27 8.17 8.64 -22.27
CA TYR A 27 8.90 9.09 -23.45
C TYR A 27 8.51 10.53 -23.77
N PRO A 28 9.46 11.45 -24.04
CA PRO A 28 10.91 11.25 -24.01
C PRO A 28 11.48 11.05 -22.60
N PHE A 29 12.54 10.24 -22.50
CA PHE A 29 13.11 9.78 -21.21
C PHE A 29 13.79 10.90 -20.39
N ASP A 30 14.21 11.99 -21.05
CA ASP A 30 14.83 13.17 -20.42
C ASP A 30 13.82 14.17 -19.84
N THR A 31 12.67 13.67 -19.38
CA THR A 31 11.63 14.52 -18.80
C THR A 31 11.68 14.51 -17.27
N TRP A 32 11.44 15.68 -16.68
CA TRP A 32 11.34 15.85 -15.22
C TRP A 32 10.21 15.03 -14.57
N PHE A 33 9.29 14.49 -15.37
CA PHE A 33 8.16 13.68 -14.91
C PHE A 33 8.55 12.41 -14.16
N ARG A 34 9.74 11.85 -14.41
CA ARG A 34 10.28 10.76 -13.58
C ARG A 34 10.46 11.18 -12.12
N TYR A 35 10.92 12.39 -11.87
CA TYR A 35 11.08 12.93 -10.52
C TYR A 35 9.74 13.26 -9.87
N VAL A 36 8.76 13.72 -10.64
CA VAL A 36 7.39 13.94 -10.15
C VAL A 36 6.76 12.62 -9.69
N GLY A 37 6.88 11.57 -10.50
CA GLY A 37 6.39 10.23 -10.14
C GLY A 37 7.05 9.71 -8.87
N LEU A 38 8.38 9.82 -8.76
CA LEU A 38 9.15 9.49 -7.56
C LEU A 38 8.69 10.31 -6.33
N ALA A 39 8.55 11.62 -6.47
CA ALA A 39 8.17 12.52 -5.38
C ALA A 39 6.76 12.21 -4.85
N VAL A 40 5.76 12.06 -5.73
CA VAL A 40 4.38 11.75 -5.33
C VAL A 40 4.31 10.38 -4.64
N ASN A 41 4.99 9.38 -5.20
CA ASN A 41 5.04 8.04 -4.63
C ASN A 41 5.71 8.04 -3.24
N THR A 42 6.82 8.78 -3.09
CA THR A 42 7.52 8.90 -1.80
C THR A 42 6.67 9.63 -0.77
N ALA A 43 6.00 10.72 -1.16
CA ALA A 43 5.08 11.45 -0.30
C ALA A 43 3.91 10.57 0.17
N CYS A 44 3.30 9.78 -0.72
CA CYS A 44 2.25 8.82 -0.34
C CYS A 44 2.75 7.81 0.69
N SER A 45 3.96 7.27 0.52
CA SER A 45 4.53 6.33 1.49
C SER A 45 4.77 6.97 2.86
N ILE A 46 5.29 8.19 2.89
CA ILE A 46 5.51 8.93 4.14
C ILE A 46 4.18 9.23 4.84
N ILE A 47 3.16 9.68 4.10
CA ILE A 47 1.82 9.92 4.64
C ILE A 47 1.27 8.64 5.28
N ILE A 48 1.39 7.51 4.58
CA ILE A 48 0.93 6.21 5.08
C ILE A 48 1.66 5.82 6.38
N ILE A 49 2.99 5.97 6.43
CA ILE A 49 3.79 5.71 7.64
C ILE A 49 3.35 6.62 8.80
N ILE A 50 3.11 7.91 8.53
CA ILE A 50 2.67 8.88 9.55
C ILE A 50 1.27 8.51 10.05
N CYS A 51 0.31 8.28 9.15
CA CYS A 51 -1.05 7.89 9.53
C CYS A 51 -1.06 6.63 10.40
N TYR A 52 -0.25 5.62 10.06
CA TYR A 52 -0.19 4.39 10.83
C TYR A 52 0.57 4.53 12.15
N SER A 53 1.63 5.33 12.21
CA SER A 53 2.35 5.60 13.47
C SER A 53 1.47 6.39 14.44
N VAL A 54 0.71 7.38 13.97
CA VAL A 54 -0.30 8.10 14.76
C VAL A 54 -1.38 7.13 15.25
N MET A 55 -1.92 6.29 14.39
CA MET A 55 -2.96 5.34 14.77
C MET A 55 -2.46 4.33 15.82
N PHE A 56 -1.24 3.80 15.66
CA PHE A 56 -0.61 2.94 16.64
C PHE A 56 -0.38 3.66 17.99
N TYR A 57 0.07 4.92 17.94
CA TYR A 57 0.23 5.75 19.13
C TYR A 57 -1.09 5.98 19.85
N VAL A 58 -2.17 6.32 19.12
CA VAL A 58 -3.51 6.51 19.68
C VAL A 58 -4.03 5.22 20.32
N ILE A 59 -3.82 4.06 19.70
CA ILE A 59 -4.21 2.76 20.28
C ILE A 59 -3.44 2.47 21.56
N ARG A 60 -2.12 2.72 21.58
CA ARG A 60 -1.30 2.52 22.77
C ARG A 60 -1.68 3.49 23.89
N SER A 61 -1.98 4.74 23.55
CA SER A 61 -2.48 5.76 24.48
C SER A 61 -3.87 5.40 25.04
N SER A 62 -4.79 4.95 24.17
CA SER A 62 -6.10 4.42 24.55
C SER A 62 -5.96 3.23 25.50
N SER A 63 -5.10 2.27 25.18
CA SER A 63 -4.83 1.10 26.03
C SER A 63 -4.21 1.48 27.37
N ASN A 64 -3.32 2.47 27.41
CA ASN A 64 -2.72 2.95 28.66
C ASN A 64 -3.75 3.66 29.54
N ASN A 65 -4.66 4.44 28.95
CA ASN A 65 -5.76 5.07 29.65
C ASN A 65 -6.87 4.06 30.05
N ALA A 66 -7.05 2.98 29.28
CA ALA A 66 -7.99 1.90 29.58
C ALA A 66 -7.50 0.95 30.67
N ASN A 67 -6.19 0.83 30.92
CA ASN A 67 -5.66 0.09 32.08
C ASN A 67 -6.12 0.67 33.42
N LEU A 68 -6.56 1.94 33.47
CA LEU A 68 -7.20 2.56 34.64
C LEU A 68 -8.70 2.22 34.76
N ARG A 69 -9.32 1.69 33.70
CA ARG A 69 -10.78 1.49 33.60
C ARG A 69 -11.10 0.14 32.95
N ASP A 70 -10.77 -0.90 33.69
CA ASP A 70 -11.37 -2.23 33.63
C ASP A 70 -11.14 -3.08 32.36
N ARG A 71 -10.86 -4.35 32.64
CA ARG A 71 -10.31 -5.39 31.77
C ARG A 71 -11.36 -6.00 30.83
N SER A 72 -12.20 -5.20 30.18
CA SER A 72 -13.45 -5.73 29.58
C SER A 72 -13.62 -5.59 28.05
N HIS A 73 -12.94 -4.69 27.33
CA HIS A 73 -13.20 -4.54 25.88
C HIS A 73 -12.08 -5.08 24.97
N HIS A 74 -12.21 -6.36 24.58
CA HIS A 74 -11.48 -7.01 23.49
C HIS A 74 -12.12 -6.81 22.09
N PRO A 75 -12.07 -5.59 21.51
CA PRO A 75 -12.02 -5.46 20.05
C PRO A 75 -10.94 -4.52 19.48
N GLU A 76 -10.30 -3.67 20.30
CA GLU A 76 -9.40 -2.60 19.78
C GLU A 76 -8.06 -3.11 19.24
N TRP A 77 -7.48 -4.13 19.88
CA TRP A 77 -6.19 -4.70 19.46
C TRP A 77 -6.28 -5.42 18.10
N ARG A 78 -7.46 -5.98 17.77
CA ARG A 78 -7.71 -6.69 16.51
C ARG A 78 -7.70 -5.74 15.33
N PHE A 79 -8.29 -4.56 15.50
CA PHE A 79 -8.26 -3.50 14.51
C PHE A 79 -6.84 -2.95 14.31
N SER A 80 -6.10 -2.75 15.41
CA SER A 80 -4.68 -2.36 15.37
C SER A 80 -3.83 -3.35 14.58
N LEU A 81 -3.97 -4.65 14.87
CA LEU A 81 -3.23 -5.71 14.18
C LEU A 81 -3.61 -5.80 12.70
N GLN A 82 -4.91 -5.70 12.38
CA GLN A 82 -5.39 -5.67 11.00
C GLN A 82 -4.68 -4.58 10.21
N VAL A 83 -4.69 -3.36 10.73
CA VAL A 83 -4.12 -2.22 10.02
C VAL A 83 -2.60 -2.30 9.93
N PHE A 84 -1.93 -2.81 10.97
CA PHE A 84 -0.50 -3.07 10.95
C PHE A 84 -0.11 -4.07 9.85
N LEU A 85 -0.85 -5.17 9.72
CA LEU A 85 -0.61 -6.18 8.68
C LEU A 85 -0.88 -5.62 7.28
N MET A 86 -1.97 -4.85 7.09
CA MET A 86 -2.23 -4.16 5.80
C MET A 86 -1.08 -3.23 5.42
N SER A 87 -0.61 -2.43 6.38
CA SER A 87 0.48 -1.49 6.20
C SER A 87 1.77 -2.18 5.78
N GLY A 88 2.15 -3.27 6.47
CA GLY A 88 3.35 -4.03 6.16
C GLY A 88 3.34 -4.61 4.74
N VAL A 89 2.22 -5.20 4.32
CA VAL A 89 2.05 -5.73 2.97
C VAL A 89 2.08 -4.62 1.91
N PHE A 90 1.45 -3.47 2.21
CA PHE A 90 1.51 -2.30 1.35
C PHE A 90 2.93 -1.78 1.18
N LEU A 91 3.67 -1.58 2.27
CA LEU A 91 5.06 -1.10 2.26
C LEU A 91 5.99 -2.06 1.52
N ALA A 92 5.83 -3.37 1.72
CA ALA A 92 6.61 -4.39 1.02
C ALA A 92 6.33 -4.38 -0.50
N THR A 93 5.07 -4.30 -0.89
CA THR A 93 4.66 -4.26 -2.30
C THR A 93 5.13 -2.97 -2.96
N PHE A 94 4.99 -1.84 -2.26
CA PHE A 94 5.39 -0.53 -2.73
C PHE A 94 6.91 -0.41 -2.88
N SER A 95 7.67 -0.82 -1.85
CA SER A 95 9.14 -0.84 -1.90
C SER A 95 9.61 -1.73 -3.03
N SER A 96 8.92 -2.85 -3.27
CA SER A 96 9.27 -3.75 -4.36
C SER A 96 9.03 -3.10 -5.72
N TYR A 97 7.89 -2.44 -5.93
CA TYR A 97 7.62 -1.70 -7.17
C TYR A 97 8.61 -0.56 -7.43
N PHE A 98 9.11 0.07 -6.37
CA PHE A 98 9.99 1.21 -6.49
C PHE A 98 11.46 0.82 -6.66
N PHE A 99 11.95 -0.17 -5.89
CA PHE A 99 13.35 -0.56 -5.87
C PHE A 99 13.71 -1.68 -6.86
N LEU A 100 12.81 -2.61 -7.18
CA LEU A 100 13.11 -3.68 -8.15
C LEU A 100 13.56 -3.16 -9.53
N PRO A 101 12.98 -2.08 -10.09
CA PRO A 101 13.45 -1.52 -11.36
C PRO A 101 14.91 -1.02 -11.30
N TYR A 102 15.39 -0.59 -10.12
CA TYR A 102 16.74 -0.05 -9.94
C TYR A 102 17.77 -1.12 -9.55
N LEU A 103 17.34 -2.24 -8.96
CA LEU A 103 18.22 -3.33 -8.54
C LEU A 103 18.70 -4.22 -9.70
N GLY A 104 18.36 -3.86 -10.94
CA GLY A 104 18.97 -4.42 -12.15
C GLY A 104 18.18 -5.55 -12.78
N GLY A 105 18.41 -5.74 -14.09
CA GLY A 105 17.64 -6.57 -15.05
C GLY A 105 17.61 -8.08 -14.79
N SER A 106 17.30 -8.49 -13.57
CA SER A 106 17.05 -9.88 -13.22
C SER A 106 15.59 -10.23 -13.53
N ARG A 107 15.39 -11.37 -14.19
CA ARG A 107 14.06 -11.92 -14.54
C ARG A 107 13.17 -12.16 -13.30
N TRP A 108 13.76 -12.21 -12.11
CA TRP A 108 13.03 -12.36 -10.85
C TRP A 108 12.16 -11.15 -10.51
N VAL A 109 12.51 -9.97 -11.01
CA VAL A 109 11.70 -8.75 -10.88
C VAL A 109 10.32 -8.93 -11.52
N ALA A 110 10.28 -9.62 -12.66
CA ALA A 110 9.05 -9.93 -13.40
C ALA A 110 8.07 -10.82 -12.62
N ILE A 111 8.59 -11.65 -11.71
CA ILE A 111 7.79 -12.57 -10.91
C ILE A 111 7.41 -11.91 -9.59
N LEU A 112 8.38 -11.26 -8.93
CA LEU A 112 8.18 -10.70 -7.59
C LEU A 112 7.23 -9.49 -7.55
N ALA A 113 7.31 -8.57 -8.52
CA ALA A 113 6.45 -7.38 -8.49
C ALA A 113 4.94 -7.71 -8.68
N PRO A 114 4.56 -8.53 -9.69
CA PRO A 114 3.14 -8.90 -9.87
C PRO A 114 2.63 -9.83 -8.77
N THR A 115 3.46 -10.75 -8.27
CA THR A 115 3.04 -11.66 -7.18
C THR A 115 2.78 -10.89 -5.89
N LEU A 116 3.63 -9.94 -5.52
CA LEU A 116 3.40 -9.07 -4.36
C LEU A 116 2.14 -8.22 -4.52
N PHE A 117 1.89 -7.70 -5.72
CA PHE A 117 0.66 -6.98 -6.01
C PHE A 117 -0.59 -7.86 -5.86
N ILE A 118 -0.56 -9.09 -6.37
CA ILE A 118 -1.67 -10.04 -6.21
C ILE A 118 -1.86 -10.37 -4.72
N VAL A 119 -0.79 -10.69 -4.00
CA VAL A 119 -0.82 -10.98 -2.56
C VAL A 119 -1.43 -9.80 -1.80
N GLN A 120 -1.06 -8.57 -2.12
CA GLN A 120 -1.65 -7.37 -1.51
C GLN A 120 -3.16 -7.30 -1.74
N ASN A 121 -3.61 -7.47 -2.98
CA ASN A 121 -5.02 -7.41 -3.33
C ASN A 121 -5.86 -8.52 -2.68
N PHE A 122 -5.28 -9.69 -2.40
CA PHE A 122 -5.95 -10.76 -1.65
C PHE A 122 -5.93 -10.54 -0.13
N THR A 123 -4.81 -10.04 0.39
CA THR A 123 -4.60 -9.89 1.82
C THR A 123 -5.50 -8.79 2.40
N HIS A 124 -5.76 -7.72 1.64
CA HIS A 124 -6.63 -6.62 2.07
C HIS A 124 -8.10 -7.04 2.34
N PRO A 125 -8.80 -7.75 1.45
CA PRO A 125 -10.12 -8.30 1.76
C PRO A 125 -10.07 -9.41 2.81
N ALA A 126 -9.05 -10.28 2.77
CA ALA A 126 -8.96 -11.44 3.68
C ALA A 126 -8.82 -11.00 5.14
N ILE A 127 -7.90 -10.08 5.43
CA ILE A 127 -7.73 -9.55 6.79
C ILE A 127 -9.00 -8.76 7.19
N ALA A 128 -9.59 -7.97 6.29
CA ALA A 128 -10.86 -7.29 6.60
C ALA A 128 -11.97 -8.27 7.00
N PHE A 129 -12.12 -9.39 6.29
CA PHE A 129 -13.10 -10.42 6.58
C PHE A 129 -12.82 -11.17 7.90
N VAL A 130 -11.55 -11.45 8.21
CA VAL A 130 -11.15 -12.16 9.44
C VAL A 130 -11.43 -11.31 10.68
N PHE A 131 -11.06 -10.03 10.64
CA PHE A 131 -11.09 -9.15 11.80
C PHE A 131 -12.40 -8.35 11.95
N ASN A 132 -13.14 -8.10 10.87
CA ASN A 132 -14.43 -7.40 10.93
C ASN A 132 -15.61 -8.37 11.13
N THR A 133 -16.05 -8.48 12.38
CA THR A 133 -17.19 -9.34 12.76
C THR A 133 -18.53 -8.89 12.17
N ALA A 134 -18.70 -7.61 11.84
CA ALA A 134 -19.92 -7.10 11.22
C ALA A 134 -20.03 -7.58 9.78
N ILE A 135 -18.95 -7.47 8.99
CA ILE A 135 -18.89 -7.98 7.62
C ILE A 135 -19.15 -9.47 7.58
N ARG A 136 -18.55 -10.23 8.50
CA ARG A 136 -18.75 -11.69 8.57
C ARG A 136 -20.20 -12.08 8.88
N ARG A 137 -20.87 -11.35 9.78
CA ARG A 137 -22.29 -11.61 10.07
C ARG A 137 -23.18 -11.33 8.87
N GLU A 138 -22.97 -10.22 8.17
CA GLU A 138 -23.79 -9.91 6.99
C GLU A 138 -23.50 -10.89 5.84
N ALA A 139 -22.24 -11.25 5.61
CA ALA A 139 -21.88 -12.25 4.60
C ALA A 139 -22.52 -13.61 4.86
N LEU A 140 -22.57 -14.06 6.13
CA LEU A 140 -23.23 -15.31 6.52
C LEU A 140 -24.77 -15.24 6.49
N ARG A 141 -25.38 -14.06 6.38
CA ARG A 141 -26.84 -13.92 6.20
C ARG A 141 -27.26 -13.97 4.73
N VAL A 142 -26.37 -13.54 3.84
CA VAL A 142 -26.63 -13.49 2.39
C VAL A 142 -26.34 -14.85 1.72
N LEU A 143 -25.56 -15.71 2.38
CA LEU A 143 -25.16 -17.04 1.93
C LEU A 143 -26.06 -18.12 2.54
#